data_AF-A0A9N9MRV5-F1
#
_entry.id   AF-A0A9N9MRV5-F1
#
_cell.length_a   1.000
_cell.length_b   1.000
_cell.length_c   1.000
_cell.angle_alpha   90.00
_cell.angle_beta   90.00
_cell.angle_gamma   90.00
#
_symmetry.space_group_name_H-M   'P 1'
#
loop_
_entity.id
_entity.type
_entity.pdbx_description
1 polymer ?
#
loop_
_entity_poly.entity_id
_entity_poly.type
_entity_poly.pdbx_seq_one_letter_code
_entity_poly.pdbx_strand_id
1 'polypeptide(L)'
;MGIIGEKASDLTDKSMLSNRWSNKEVKLLITLYRKNLPKFKEKNFRPKAIVSDISKEFTRFTENQIETKIKNLKKNPQDNIDNKSTKRGKITWPYFD
;
A
#
# COMPACT_ATOMS: atom_id res chain seq x y z
N MET A 1 -51.45 0.00 -17.85
CA MET A 1 -50.62 -0.55 -16.74
C MET A 1 -50.00 -1.85 -17.23
N GLY A 2 -48.67 -1.92 -17.30
CA GLY A 2 -47.92 -3.09 -17.72
C GLY A 2 -46.42 -2.79 -17.59
N ILE A 3 -45.69 -3.70 -16.96
CA ILE A 3 -44.40 -3.51 -16.30
C ILE A 3 -43.25 -3.80 -17.28
N ILE A 4 -42.33 -2.85 -17.46
CA ILE A 4 -40.93 -3.06 -17.90
C ILE A 4 -40.15 -1.93 -17.21
N GLY A 5 -39.25 -2.10 -16.24
CA GLY A 5 -38.38 -3.23 -15.99
C GLY A 5 -36.99 -2.97 -16.56
N GLU A 6 -36.32 -1.87 -16.20
CA GLU A 6 -34.88 -1.69 -16.48
C GLU A 6 -34.21 -0.96 -15.32
N LYS A 7 -33.66 -1.75 -14.39
CA LYS A 7 -32.69 -1.29 -13.40
C LYS A 7 -31.37 -1.00 -14.12
N ALA A 8 -31.16 0.22 -14.57
CA ALA A 8 -29.84 0.70 -14.95
C ALA A 8 -29.10 1.24 -13.71
N SER A 9 -28.72 0.36 -12.79
CA SER A 9 -27.87 0.71 -11.64
C SER A 9 -26.55 -0.08 -11.58
N ASP A 10 -26.22 -0.84 -12.63
CA ASP A 10 -25.08 -1.78 -12.66
C ASP A 10 -23.90 -1.30 -13.53
N LEU A 11 -23.65 0.01 -13.62
CA LEU A 11 -22.50 0.56 -14.35
C LEU A 11 -21.54 1.41 -13.51
N THR A 12 -21.76 1.47 -12.19
CA THR A 12 -20.95 2.28 -11.26
C THR A 12 -20.04 1.48 -10.34
N ASP A 13 -19.71 0.22 -10.65
CA ASP A 13 -18.76 -0.57 -9.84
C ASP A 13 -17.39 -0.80 -10.52
N LYS A 14 -17.15 -0.25 -11.72
CA LYS A 14 -15.84 -0.35 -12.39
C LYS A 14 -14.88 0.82 -12.09
N SER A 15 -15.34 1.94 -11.52
CA SER A 15 -14.47 3.09 -11.21
C SER A 15 -13.94 3.11 -9.77
N MET A 16 -14.50 2.30 -8.88
CA MET A 16 -14.00 2.05 -7.53
C MET A 16 -13.13 0.78 -7.49
N LEU A 17 -12.28 0.60 -8.50
CA LEU A 17 -11.26 -0.46 -8.54
C LEU A 17 -10.28 -0.27 -7.39
N SER A 18 -10.67 -0.81 -6.24
CA SER A 18 -9.98 -0.86 -4.96
C SER A 18 -8.50 -0.51 -5.08
N ASN A 19 -8.11 0.66 -4.56
CA ASN A 19 -6.72 1.10 -4.39
C ASN A 19 -5.92 0.21 -3.41
N ARG A 20 -6.44 -0.99 -3.16
CA ARG A 20 -5.95 -2.00 -2.26
C ARG A 20 -4.89 -2.82 -3.00
N TRP A 21 -3.71 -2.78 -2.41
CA TRP A 21 -2.56 -3.55 -2.86
C TRP A 21 -2.79 -5.03 -2.59
N SER A 22 -2.61 -5.86 -3.60
CA SER A 22 -2.55 -7.32 -3.47
C SER A 22 -1.26 -7.73 -2.77
N ASN A 23 -1.29 -8.83 -2.01
CA ASN A 23 -0.09 -9.38 -1.38
C ASN A 23 1.02 -9.70 -2.38
N LYS A 24 0.68 -10.10 -3.62
CA LYS A 24 1.65 -10.34 -4.69
C LYS A 24 2.35 -9.04 -5.11
N GLU A 25 1.59 -7.97 -5.30
CA GLU A 25 2.09 -6.64 -5.67
C GLU A 25 2.96 -6.03 -4.56
N VAL A 26 2.56 -6.20 -3.30
CA VAL A 26 3.38 -5.75 -2.15
C VAL A 26 4.70 -6.53 -2.06
N LYS A 27 4.68 -7.86 -2.26
CA LYS A 27 5.91 -8.66 -2.30
C LYS A 27 6.83 -8.24 -3.44
N LEU A 28 6.28 -7.99 -4.62
CA LEU A 28 7.02 -7.48 -5.76
C LEU A 28 7.67 -6.13 -5.44
N LEU A 29 6.89 -5.19 -4.88
CA LEU A 29 7.37 -3.87 -4.48
C LEU A 29 8.52 -3.94 -3.47
N ILE A 30 8.40 -4.81 -2.45
CA ILE A 30 9.45 -5.02 -1.45
C ILE A 30 10.70 -5.62 -2.10
N THR A 31 10.54 -6.55 -3.04
CA THR A 31 11.66 -7.19 -3.74
C THR A 31 12.42 -6.18 -4.60
N LEU A 32 11.70 -5.37 -5.38
CA LEU A 32 12.28 -4.30 -6.20
C LEU A 32 12.95 -3.22 -5.34
N TYR A 33 12.33 -2.85 -4.22
CA TYR A 33 12.92 -1.92 -3.26
C TYR A 33 14.23 -2.49 -2.69
N ARG A 34 14.25 -3.77 -2.29
CA ARG A 34 15.46 -4.44 -1.76
C ARG A 34 16.59 -4.51 -2.80
N LYS A 35 16.26 -4.79 -4.06
CA LYS A 35 17.25 -4.82 -5.15
C LYS A 35 17.88 -3.43 -5.38
N ASN A 36 17.12 -2.36 -5.17
CA ASN A 36 17.60 -0.98 -5.35
C ASN A 36 18.11 -0.31 -4.06
N LEU A 37 18.03 -0.97 -2.89
CA LEU A 37 18.59 -0.49 -1.61
C LEU A 37 20.06 -0.03 -1.69
N PRO A 38 20.99 -0.74 -2.35
CA PRO A 38 22.36 -0.26 -2.48
C PRO A 38 22.43 1.09 -3.21
N LYS A 39 21.63 1.27 -4.27
CA LYS A 39 21.54 2.53 -5.01
C LYS A 39 20.91 3.66 -4.19
N PHE A 40 19.98 3.34 -3.28
CA PHE A 40 19.43 4.32 -2.33
C PHE A 40 20.43 4.77 -1.26
N LYS A 41 21.45 3.98 -0.94
CA LYS A 41 22.51 4.36 0.02
C LYS A 41 23.56 5.26 -0.61
N GLU A 42 23.71 5.23 -1.93
CA GLU A 42 24.61 6.12 -2.64
C GLU A 42 24.06 7.54 -2.64
N LYS A 43 24.80 8.47 -2.05
CA LYS A 43 24.43 9.89 -1.85
C LYS A 43 24.09 10.64 -3.15
N ASN A 44 24.48 10.07 -4.30
CA ASN A 44 24.30 10.67 -5.61
C ASN A 44 22.99 10.26 -6.32
N PHE A 45 22.26 9.25 -5.80
CA PHE A 45 21.08 8.74 -6.50
C PHE A 45 19.80 9.40 -6.00
N ARG A 46 19.03 9.98 -6.93
CA ARG A 46 17.76 10.65 -6.59
C ARG A 46 16.69 9.60 -6.28
N PRO A 47 16.05 9.65 -5.09
CA PRO A 47 15.02 8.68 -4.71
C PRO A 47 13.87 8.59 -5.72
N LYS A 48 13.49 9.72 -6.32
CA LYS A 48 12.46 9.79 -7.38
C LYS A 48 12.83 8.95 -8.61
N ALA A 49 14.09 8.97 -9.05
CA ALA A 49 14.50 8.19 -10.22
C ALA A 49 14.30 6.68 -10.00
N ILE A 50 14.59 6.19 -8.80
CA ILE A 50 14.39 4.78 -8.45
C ILE A 50 12.90 4.44 -8.35
N VAL A 51 12.09 5.33 -7.76
CA VAL A 51 10.64 5.13 -7.69
C VAL A 51 10.01 5.14 -9.09
N SER A 52 10.50 6.00 -9.99
CA SER A 52 10.12 6.03 -11.40
C SER A 52 10.51 4.74 -12.14
N ASP A 53 11.67 4.16 -11.86
CA ASP A 53 12.03 2.85 -12.42
C ASP A 53 11.19 1.71 -11.86
N ILE A 54 10.84 1.78 -10.57
CA ILE A 54 9.93 0.80 -9.95
C ILE A 54 8.50 0.96 -10.51
N SER A 55 8.05 2.17 -10.82
CA SER A 55 6.69 2.40 -11.32
C SER A 55 6.45 1.80 -12.70
N LYS A 56 7.50 1.66 -13.52
CA LYS A 56 7.43 0.97 -14.82
C LYS A 56 7.00 -0.50 -14.71
N GLU A 57 7.25 -1.15 -13.58
CA GLU A 57 6.83 -2.53 -13.31
C GLU A 57 5.35 -2.64 -12.86
N PHE A 58 4.69 -1.51 -12.56
CA PHE A 58 3.30 -1.48 -12.12
C PHE A 58 2.44 -0.71 -13.12
N THR A 59 1.60 -1.42 -13.86
CA THR A 59 0.65 -0.80 -14.82
C THR A 59 -0.53 -0.09 -14.14
N ARG A 60 -0.81 -0.43 -12.88
CA ARG A 60 -2.02 -0.01 -12.16
C ARG A 60 -1.79 1.14 -11.18
N PHE A 61 -0.55 1.38 -10.75
CA PHE A 61 -0.23 2.36 -9.71
C PHE A 61 0.60 3.51 -10.26
N THR A 62 0.32 4.72 -9.80
CA THR A 62 1.14 5.89 -10.14
C THR A 62 2.40 5.97 -9.27
N GLU A 63 3.41 6.70 -9.75
CA GLU A 63 4.68 6.90 -9.02
C GLU A 63 4.44 7.43 -7.58
N ASN A 64 3.51 8.38 -7.42
CA ASN A 64 3.14 8.93 -6.12
C ASN A 64 2.51 7.88 -5.17
N GLN A 65 1.69 6.97 -5.69
CA GLN A 65 1.08 5.90 -4.90
C GLN A 65 2.13 4.89 -4.43
N ILE A 66 3.09 4.58 -5.31
CA ILE A 66 4.21 3.69 -5.01
C ILE A 66 5.12 4.31 -3.95
N GLU A 67 5.47 5.59 -4.10
CA GLU A 67 6.27 6.31 -3.11
C GLU A 67 5.62 6.31 -1.73
N THR A 68 4.33 6.63 -1.68
CA THR A 68 3.53 6.63 -0.44
C THR A 68 3.49 5.23 0.18
N LYS A 69 3.30 4.19 -0.65
CA LYS A 69 3.30 2.81 -0.18
C LYS A 69 4.66 2.40 0.38
N ILE A 70 5.77 2.74 -0.28
CA ILE A 70 7.13 2.46 0.21
C ILE A 70 7.36 3.13 1.56
N LYS A 71 6.96 4.40 1.73
CA LYS A 71 7.05 5.12 3.02
C LYS A 71 6.24 4.41 4.11
N ASN A 72 5.03 3.97 3.80
CA ASN A 72 4.16 3.24 4.74
C ASN A 72 4.71 1.85 5.10
N LEU A 73 5.33 1.15 4.14
CA LEU A 73 5.99 -0.13 4.34
C LEU A 73 7.30 0.00 5.13
N LYS A 74 7.94 1.18 5.15
CA LYS A 74 9.11 1.47 5.98
C LYS A 74 8.75 1.79 7.43
N LYS A 75 7.55 2.33 7.67
CA LYS A 75 7.02 2.62 9.03
C LYS A 75 6.47 1.36 9.72
N ASN A 76 5.74 0.51 8.99
CA ASN A 76 5.12 -0.71 9.52
C ASN A 76 6.02 -1.92 9.94
N PRO A 77 7.33 -2.02 9.64
CA PRO A 77 8.11 -3.19 10.07
C PRO A 77 8.37 -3.19 11.57
N GLN A 78 8.52 -2.00 12.18
CA GLN A 78 8.90 -1.87 13.58
C GLN A 78 7.73 -2.28 14.50
N ASP A 79 6.51 -1.79 14.21
CA ASP A 79 5.31 -2.07 15.02
C ASP A 79 4.87 -3.54 15.01
N ASN A 80 5.29 -4.32 14.01
CA ASN A 80 4.94 -5.75 13.91
C ASN A 80 5.99 -6.68 14.55
N ILE A 81 7.22 -6.21 14.76
CA ILE A 81 8.32 -7.04 15.30
C ILE A 81 8.35 -6.99 16.84
N ASP A 82 7.85 -5.93 17.47
CA ASP A 82 7.69 -5.84 18.93
C ASP A 82 6.58 -6.76 19.51
N ASN A 83 5.94 -7.58 18.68
CA ASN A 83 5.02 -8.63 19.13
C ASN A 83 5.72 -9.90 19.67
N LYS A 84 7.04 -9.87 19.89
CA LYS A 84 7.77 -10.93 20.60
C LYS A 84 7.75 -10.79 22.14
N SER A 85 7.17 -9.71 22.67
CA SER A 85 6.87 -9.61 24.11
C SER A 85 5.36 -9.77 24.32
N THR A 86 4.93 -11.02 24.50
CA THR A 86 3.57 -11.39 24.88
C THR A 86 3.24 -10.88 26.29
N LYS A 87 2.96 -9.58 26.41
CA LYS A 87 2.01 -9.05 27.38
C LYS A 87 1.04 -8.18 26.60
N ARG A 88 -0.03 -8.80 26.06
CA ARG A 88 -1.19 -8.07 25.55
C ARG A 88 -1.78 -7.27 26.71
N GLY A 89 -1.27 -6.07 26.94
CA GLY A 89 -1.94 -5.07 27.75
C GLY A 89 -3.26 -4.75 27.06
N LYS A 90 -4.36 -5.03 27.74
CA LYS A 90 -5.70 -4.61 27.29
C LYS A 90 -5.64 -3.10 27.11
N ILE A 91 -5.86 -2.59 25.89
CA ILE A 91 -6.00 -1.15 25.67
C ILE A 91 -7.32 -0.75 26.31
N THR A 92 -7.30 -0.38 27.58
CA THR A 92 -8.44 0.20 28.28
C THR A 92 -8.32 1.71 28.18
N TRP A 93 -9.25 2.33 27.45
CA TRP A 93 -9.43 3.77 27.53
C TRP A 93 -9.99 4.09 28.92
N PRO A 94 -9.35 4.98 29.70
CA PRO A 94 -9.93 5.43 30.95
C PRO A 94 -11.17 6.26 30.60
N TYR A 95 -12.35 5.67 30.77
CA TYR A 95 -13.57 6.45 30.85
C TYR A 95 -13.61 7.08 32.24
N PHE A 96 -14.01 8.36 32.30
CA PHE A 96 -14.16 9.15 33.53
C PHE A 96 -14.97 8.38 34.59
N ASP A 97 -14.45 8.32 35.82
CA ASP A 97 -15.22 8.05 37.04
C ASP A 97 -16.18 9.21 37.34
#